data_AF-A0A846DDL1-F1
#
_entry.id   AF-A0A846DDL1-F1
#
_cell.length_a   1.000
_cell.length_b   1.000
_cell.length_c   1.000
_cell.angle_alpha   90.00
_cell.angle_beta   90.00
_cell.angle_gamma   90.00
#
_symmetry.space_group_name_H-M   'P 1'
#
loop_
_entity.id
_entity.type
_entity.pdbx_description
1 polymer ?
#
loop_
_entity_poly.entity_id
_entity_poly.type
_entity_poly.pdbx_seq_one_letter_code
_entity_poly.pdbx_strand_id
1 'polypeptide(L)'
;MLFVSNSALAVSLLPPGEYDLPDFNRPVPLPGEIPYSPYAGRPDEYQPSHPQQVFWGDTHLHTIYSFDAGAAGTTLTPENSYRFARGEEVTTDGGQPVQLSRPLDFLVVTDHTDQLGSFQQFVDYPPQDC
;
A
#
# COMPACT_ATOMS: atom_id res chain seq x y z
N MET A 1 -8.91 -4.82 -23.69
CA MET A 1 -7.78 -3.87 -23.64
C MET A 1 -7.34 -3.83 -22.18
N LEU A 2 -6.22 -4.46 -21.85
CA LEU A 2 -5.69 -4.51 -20.48
C LEU A 2 -4.97 -3.17 -20.23
N PHE A 3 -5.55 -2.31 -19.40
CA PHE A 3 -4.88 -1.12 -18.90
C PHE A 3 -4.08 -1.53 -17.65
N VAL A 4 -2.76 -1.41 -17.74
CA VAL A 4 -1.85 -1.78 -16.65
C VAL A 4 -1.77 -0.58 -15.72
N SER A 5 -2.27 -0.71 -14.49
CA SER A 5 -2.11 0.29 -13.43
C SER A 5 -0.61 0.44 -13.11
N ASN A 6 -0.08 1.66 -13.22
CA ASN A 6 1.36 1.95 -13.05
C ASN A 6 1.72 2.61 -11.71
N SER A 7 0.78 2.75 -10.78
CA SER A 7 1.05 3.30 -9.45
C SER A 7 0.33 2.50 -8.39
N ALA A 8 1.11 1.89 -7.51
CA ALA A 8 0.65 1.11 -6.38
C ALA A 8 1.42 1.60 -5.15
N LEU A 9 0.71 2.14 -4.15
CA LEU A 9 1.30 2.46 -2.86
C LEU A 9 0.98 1.34 -1.88
N ALA A 10 2.00 0.55 -1.54
CA ALA A 10 1.90 -0.49 -0.52
C ALA A 10 2.26 0.08 0.86
N VAL A 11 1.38 -0.10 1.85
CA VAL A 11 1.62 0.26 3.24
C VAL A 11 1.58 -1.01 4.09
N SER A 12 2.69 -1.30 4.77
CA SER A 12 2.75 -2.37 5.78
C SER A 12 2.21 -1.85 7.12
N LEU A 13 1.39 -2.68 7.78
CA LEU A 13 0.72 -2.35 9.04
C LEU A 13 1.37 -3.00 10.27
N LEU A 14 2.51 -3.67 10.09
CA LEU A 14 3.19 -4.38 11.16
C LEU A 14 3.80 -3.40 12.20
N PRO A 15 3.75 -3.73 13.50
CA PRO A 15 4.36 -2.91 14.52
C PRO A 15 5.89 -2.82 14.31
N PRO A 16 6.52 -1.67 14.56
CA PRO A 16 7.97 -1.55 14.49
C PRO A 16 8.60 -2.35 15.65
N GLY A 17 9.17 -3.51 15.35
CA GLY A 17 9.78 -4.38 16.37
C GLY A 17 10.90 -5.25 15.79
N GLU A 18 12.10 -5.03 16.32
CA GLU A 18 13.34 -5.78 16.08
C GLU A 18 13.98 -5.64 14.69
N TYR A 19 14.36 -4.42 14.30
CA TYR A 19 15.44 -4.29 13.31
C TYR A 19 16.76 -4.54 14.03
N ASP A 20 17.44 -5.63 13.70
CA ASP A 20 18.86 -5.82 14.03
C ASP A 20 19.62 -4.60 13.52
N LEU A 21 19.94 -3.67 14.43
CA LEU A 21 20.65 -2.46 14.07
C LEU A 21 22.02 -2.84 13.51
N PRO A 22 22.47 -2.20 12.42
CA PRO A 22 23.79 -2.48 11.90
C PRO A 22 24.84 -2.20 12.99
N ASP A 23 25.67 -3.20 13.26
CA ASP A 23 26.83 -3.09 14.14
C ASP A 23 27.81 -2.06 13.56
N PHE A 24 27.80 -0.85 14.13
CA PHE A 24 28.62 0.29 13.69
C PHE A 24 30.13 0.10 13.92
N ASN A 25 30.55 -0.99 14.58
CA ASN A 25 31.97 -1.32 14.75
C ASN A 25 32.53 -2.22 13.64
N ARG A 26 31.72 -2.64 12.66
CA ARG A 26 32.23 -3.42 11.52
C ARG A 26 33.10 -2.54 10.61
N PRO A 27 34.23 -3.05 10.09
CA PRO A 27 35.03 -2.35 9.09
C PRO A 27 34.13 -1.91 7.92
N VAL A 28 34.26 -0.65 7.48
CA VAL A 28 33.56 -0.17 6.28
C VAL A 28 34.06 -1.00 5.10
N PRO A 29 33.18 -1.74 4.41
CA PRO A 29 33.63 -2.60 3.32
C PRO A 29 34.13 -1.76 2.15
N LEU A 30 35.09 -2.31 1.39
CA LEU A 30 35.69 -1.62 0.27
C LEU A 30 34.70 -1.48 -0.90
N PRO A 31 34.88 -0.48 -1.79
CA PRO A 31 34.06 -0.36 -3.00
C PRO A 31 34.09 -1.66 -3.82
N GLY A 32 32.93 -2.30 -4.00
CA GLY A 32 32.78 -3.58 -4.70
C GLY A 32 32.64 -4.82 -3.81
N GLU A 33 32.87 -4.70 -2.50
CA GLU A 33 32.67 -5.82 -1.55
C GLU A 33 31.24 -5.93 -1.03
N ILE A 34 30.46 -4.83 -1.05
CA ILE A 34 29.04 -4.83 -0.67
C ILE A 34 28.20 -4.86 -1.94
N PRO A 35 27.32 -5.86 -2.12
CA PRO A 35 26.28 -5.73 -3.11
C PRO A 35 25.40 -4.52 -2.79
N TYR A 36 24.91 -3.84 -3.82
CA TYR A 36 24.04 -2.65 -3.68
C TYR A 36 22.85 -2.91 -2.74
N SER A 37 22.30 -4.12 -2.78
CA SER A 37 21.29 -4.56 -1.82
C SER A 37 21.97 -5.16 -0.58
N PRO A 38 21.77 -4.59 0.62
CA PRO A 38 22.35 -5.10 1.85
C PRO A 38 21.81 -6.49 2.24
N TYR A 39 20.82 -7.02 1.52
CA TYR A 39 20.24 -8.35 1.72
C TYR A 39 20.76 -9.40 0.73
N ALA A 40 21.47 -8.99 -0.34
CA ALA A 40 22.00 -9.93 -1.32
C ALA A 40 23.19 -10.70 -0.74
N GLY A 41 23.18 -12.03 -0.82
CA GLY A 41 24.28 -12.90 -0.40
C GLY A 41 24.51 -12.98 1.11
N ARG A 42 23.53 -12.59 1.95
CA ARG A 42 23.63 -12.80 3.39
C ARG A 42 23.70 -14.30 3.71
N PRO A 43 24.54 -14.72 4.67
CA PRO A 43 24.52 -16.09 5.16
C PRO A 43 23.13 -16.42 5.74
N ASP A 44 22.67 -17.65 5.50
CA ASP A 44 21.36 -18.17 5.95
C ASP A 44 21.13 -18.04 7.48
N GLU A 45 22.20 -17.82 8.26
CA GLU A 45 22.17 -17.57 9.70
C GLU A 45 21.42 -16.29 10.07
N TYR A 46 21.46 -15.26 9.22
CA TYR A 46 20.78 -13.96 9.44
C TYR A 46 19.49 -13.79 8.65
N GLN A 47 19.24 -14.67 7.67
CA GLN A 47 18.04 -14.65 6.88
C GLN A 47 17.66 -16.10 6.58
N PRO A 48 16.58 -16.64 7.19
CA PRO A 48 16.16 -18.00 6.94
C PRO A 48 16.00 -18.23 5.43
N SER A 49 16.45 -19.38 4.92
CA SER A 49 16.45 -19.71 3.50
C SER A 49 15.05 -19.78 2.85
N HIS A 50 14.00 -19.64 3.67
CA HIS A 50 12.62 -19.55 3.24
C HIS A 50 11.83 -18.56 4.13
N PRO A 51 10.73 -17.97 3.62
CA PRO A 51 9.84 -17.14 4.43
C PRO A 51 9.34 -17.91 5.66
N GLN A 52 9.35 -17.26 6.82
CA GLN A 52 8.86 -17.84 8.07
C GLN A 52 7.50 -17.31 8.51
N GLN A 53 6.99 -16.28 7.82
CA GLN A 53 5.74 -15.60 8.14
C GLN A 53 4.84 -15.58 6.91
N VAL A 54 3.55 -15.82 7.14
CA VAL A 54 2.50 -15.68 6.13
C VAL A 54 1.78 -14.37 6.40
N PHE A 55 1.75 -13.50 5.38
CA PHE A 55 1.05 -12.23 5.44
C PHE A 55 -0.22 -12.27 4.59
N TRP A 56 -1.27 -11.62 5.09
CA TRP A 56 -2.57 -11.48 4.45
C TRP A 56 -2.85 -10.01 4.19
N GLY A 57 -3.09 -9.67 2.94
CA GLY A 57 -3.33 -8.30 2.54
C GLY A 57 -4.05 -8.20 1.21
N ASP A 58 -4.49 -6.99 0.90
CA ASP A 58 -5.08 -6.65 -0.39
C ASP A 58 -4.02 -6.02 -1.29
N THR A 59 -3.97 -6.50 -2.53
CA THR A 59 -2.97 -6.11 -3.53
C THR A 59 -3.52 -5.17 -4.58
N HIS A 60 -4.84 -4.97 -4.63
CA HIS A 60 -5.50 -4.22 -5.69
C HIS A 60 -6.75 -3.53 -5.16
N LEU A 61 -6.57 -2.32 -4.62
CA LEU A 61 -7.66 -1.49 -4.11
C LEU A 61 -7.71 -0.13 -4.82
N HIS A 62 -8.91 0.27 -5.24
CA HIS A 62 -9.17 1.61 -5.76
C HIS A 62 -9.90 2.48 -4.73
N THR A 63 -9.67 3.78 -4.82
CA THR A 63 -10.27 4.84 -4.00
C THR A 63 -10.94 5.87 -4.91
N ILE A 64 -11.57 6.89 -4.33
CA ILE A 64 -12.15 8.01 -5.11
C ILE A 64 -11.14 8.71 -6.04
N TYR A 65 -9.83 8.58 -5.78
CA TYR A 65 -8.82 9.14 -6.67
C TYR A 65 -8.62 8.34 -7.97
N SER A 66 -9.08 7.09 -8.04
CA SER A 66 -9.18 6.39 -9.32
C SER A 66 -10.39 6.89 -10.11
N PHE A 67 -10.18 7.22 -11.38
CA PHE A 67 -11.26 7.77 -12.20
C PHE A 67 -12.44 6.81 -12.37
N ASP A 68 -12.16 5.52 -12.60
CA ASP A 68 -13.17 4.48 -12.77
C ASP A 68 -13.97 4.21 -11.49
N ALA A 69 -13.29 4.12 -10.33
CA ALA A 69 -13.94 3.90 -9.04
C ALA A 69 -14.80 5.10 -8.65
N GLY A 70 -14.26 6.32 -8.79
CA GLY A 70 -15.02 7.54 -8.60
C GLY A 70 -16.26 7.59 -9.51
N ALA A 71 -16.10 7.33 -10.81
CA ALA A 71 -17.20 7.28 -11.76
C ALA A 71 -18.23 6.17 -11.47
N ALA A 72 -17.80 5.08 -10.82
CA ALA A 72 -18.68 4.02 -10.32
C ALA A 72 -19.38 4.36 -8.99
N GLY A 73 -19.10 5.54 -8.40
CA GLY A 73 -19.74 6.04 -7.18
C GLY A 73 -18.91 5.86 -5.91
N THR A 74 -17.64 5.49 -5.99
CA THR A 74 -16.76 5.41 -4.82
C THR A 74 -16.47 6.79 -4.24
N THR A 75 -16.68 6.93 -2.94
CA THR A 75 -16.43 8.11 -2.12
C THR A 75 -15.33 7.89 -1.08
N LEU A 76 -14.92 6.64 -0.88
CA LEU A 76 -13.89 6.25 0.07
C LEU A 76 -12.50 6.74 -0.37
N THR A 77 -11.80 7.41 0.54
CA THR A 77 -10.43 7.91 0.34
C THR A 77 -9.38 6.85 0.69
N PRO A 78 -8.10 7.05 0.32
CA PRO A 78 -6.99 6.23 0.81
C PRO A 78 -6.92 6.19 2.34
N GLU A 79 -7.27 7.27 3.04
CA GLU A 79 -7.34 7.25 4.51
C GLU A 79 -8.40 6.26 5.01
N ASN A 80 -9.60 6.28 4.42
CA ASN A 80 -10.64 5.32 4.77
C ASN A 80 -10.18 3.89 4.52
N SER A 81 -9.48 3.65 3.40
CA SER A 81 -8.93 2.33 3.10
C SER A 81 -7.91 1.85 4.14
N TYR A 82 -7.03 2.74 4.58
CA TYR A 82 -6.03 2.46 5.60
C TYR A 82 -6.67 2.17 6.96
N ARG A 83 -7.70 2.93 7.35
CA ARG A 83 -8.47 2.70 8.58
C ARG A 83 -9.18 1.35 8.54
N PHE A 84 -9.83 1.01 7.42
CA PHE A 84 -10.48 -0.27 7.22
C PHE A 84 -9.48 -1.44 7.30
N ALA A 85 -8.31 -1.32 6.66
CA ALA A 85 -7.25 -2.33 6.72
C ALA A 85 -6.68 -2.53 8.14
N ARG A 86 -6.65 -1.49 8.98
CA ARG A 86 -6.31 -1.60 10.41
C ARG A 86 -7.41 -2.22 11.27
N GLY A 87 -8.55 -2.58 10.67
CA GLY A 87 -9.68 -3.16 11.37
C GLY A 87 -10.61 -2.14 12.01
N GLU A 88 -10.53 -0.85 11.63
CA GLU A 88 -11.55 0.12 12.05
C GLU A 88 -12.83 -0.07 11.24
N GLU A 89 -13.98 0.27 11.85
CA GLU A 89 -15.26 0.36 11.13
C GLU A 89 -15.25 1.56 10.19
N VAL A 90 -15.68 1.36 8.95
CA VAL A 90 -15.88 2.41 7.95
C VAL A 90 -17.27 2.31 7.33
N THR A 91 -17.81 3.42 6.85
CA THR A 91 -19.08 3.45 6.12
C THR A 91 -18.81 3.29 4.63
N THR A 92 -19.46 2.30 4.01
CA THR A 92 -19.43 2.09 2.54
C THR A 92 -20.12 3.22 1.79
N ASP A 93 -19.89 3.28 0.47
CA ASP A 93 -20.59 4.22 -0.42
C ASP A 93 -22.12 4.01 -0.42
N GLY A 94 -22.58 2.79 -0.12
CA GLY A 94 -24.00 2.45 0.08
C GLY A 94 -24.56 2.79 1.47
N GLY A 95 -23.78 3.47 2.32
CA GLY A 95 -24.17 3.90 3.66
C GLY A 95 -24.17 2.80 4.72
N GLN A 96 -23.73 1.58 4.39
CA GLN A 96 -23.65 0.48 5.34
C GLN A 96 -22.32 0.49 6.10
N PRO A 97 -22.31 0.29 7.43
CA PRO A 97 -21.07 0.10 8.18
C PRO A 97 -20.45 -1.25 7.86
N VAL A 98 -19.14 -1.27 7.66
CA VAL A 98 -18.36 -2.49 7.41
C VAL A 98 -17.07 -2.48 8.23
N GLN A 99 -16.65 -3.66 8.66
CA GLN A 99 -15.42 -3.87 9.40
C GLN A 99 -14.85 -5.25 9.05
N LEU A 100 -13.52 -5.35 8.93
CA LEU A 100 -12.86 -6.64 8.76
C LEU A 100 -12.90 -7.43 10.06
N SER A 101 -13.05 -8.76 9.96
CA SER A 101 -12.99 -9.66 11.13
C SER A 101 -11.62 -9.69 11.80
N ARG A 102 -10.57 -9.31 11.07
CA ARG A 102 -9.22 -9.08 11.55
C ARG A 102 -8.52 -8.01 10.69
N PRO A 103 -7.54 -7.26 11.23
CA PRO A 103 -6.70 -6.36 10.44
C PRO A 103 -5.92 -7.10 9.35
N LEU A 104 -5.59 -6.39 8.27
CA LEU A 104 -4.66 -6.84 7.23
C LEU A 104 -3.21 -6.58 7.66
N ASP A 105 -2.28 -7.41 7.19
CA ASP A 105 -0.84 -7.22 7.39
C ASP A 105 -0.28 -6.13 6.45
N PHE A 106 -0.89 -6.00 5.27
CA PHE A 106 -0.58 -4.96 4.30
C PHE A 106 -1.81 -4.59 3.46
N LEU A 107 -1.80 -3.37 2.93
CA LEU A 107 -2.75 -2.87 1.96
C LEU A 107 -2.00 -2.16 0.83
N VAL A 108 -2.42 -2.39 -0.41
CA VAL A 108 -1.92 -1.68 -1.57
C VAL A 108 -3.05 -0.88 -2.22
N VAL A 109 -2.89 0.45 -2.26
CA VAL A 109 -3.79 1.34 -3.01
C VAL A 109 -3.23 1.47 -4.43
N THR A 110 -4.02 1.06 -5.42
CA THR A 110 -3.63 0.87 -6.82
C THR A 110 -4.52 1.67 -7.79
N ASP A 111 -4.80 2.92 -7.45
CA ASP A 111 -5.60 3.82 -8.28
C ASP A 111 -5.02 3.94 -9.70
N HIS A 112 -5.92 4.10 -10.68
CA HIS A 112 -5.51 4.33 -12.06
C HIS A 112 -4.59 5.54 -12.17
N THR A 113 -3.46 5.36 -12.83
CA THR A 113 -2.52 6.45 -13.11
C THR A 113 -3.06 7.39 -14.16
N ASP A 114 -3.70 6.82 -15.18
CA ASP A 114 -4.38 7.57 -16.20
C ASP A 114 -5.60 8.22 -15.55
N GLN A 115 -5.50 9.53 -15.37
CA GLN A 115 -6.51 10.35 -14.70
C GLN A 115 -6.55 10.24 -13.16
N LEU A 116 -5.43 9.92 -12.52
CA LEU A 116 -5.32 9.95 -11.05
C LEU A 116 -5.81 11.30 -10.48
N GLY A 117 -6.77 11.25 -9.56
CA GLY A 117 -7.36 12.40 -8.88
C GLY A 117 -8.33 13.26 -9.72
N SER A 118 -8.48 12.97 -11.01
CA SER A 118 -9.33 13.77 -11.90
C SER A 118 -10.82 13.70 -11.55
N PHE A 119 -11.30 12.53 -11.09
CA PHE A 119 -12.70 12.39 -10.71
C PHE A 119 -13.01 13.14 -9.42
N GLN A 120 -12.15 13.01 -8.41
CA GLN A 120 -12.23 13.84 -7.21
C GLN A 120 -12.25 15.33 -7.58
N GLN A 121 -11.38 15.77 -8.49
CA GLN A 121 -11.35 17.16 -8.96
C GLN A 121 -12.67 17.57 -9.63
N PHE A 122 -13.26 16.69 -10.45
CA PHE A 122 -14.56 16.95 -11.08
C PHE A 122 -15.68 17.11 -10.05
N VAL A 123 -15.68 16.29 -9.00
CA VAL A 123 -16.65 16.37 -7.89
C VAL A 123 -16.47 17.66 -7.09
N ASP A 124 -15.23 18.03 -6.76
CA ASP A 124 -14.91 19.22 -5.96
C ASP A 124 -15.11 20.52 -6.75
N TYR A 125 -14.88 20.49 -8.06
CA TYR A 125 -14.95 21.65 -8.97
C TYR A 125 -15.76 21.31 -10.22
N PRO A 126 -17.09 21.17 -10.11
CA PRO A 126 -17.92 20.93 -11.27
C PRO A 126 -17.79 22.09 -12.27
N PRO A 127 -17.82 21.82 -13.60
CA PRO A 127 -17.81 22.85 -14.62
C PRO A 127 -18.91 23.89 -14.36
N GLN A 128 -18.54 25.17 -14.34
CA GLN A 128 -19.44 26.28 -14.00
C GLN A 128 -20.21 26.81 -15.21
N ASP A 129 -19.78 26.43 -16.42
CA ASP A 129 -20.32 26.94 -17.68
C ASP A 129 -21.25 25.90 -18.31
N CYS A 130 -22.55 26.03 -18.03
CA CYS A 130 -23.65 25.46 -18.82
C CYS A 130 -24.25 26.55 -19.72
#